data_AF-A0A970ZY95-F1
#
_entry.id   AF-A0A970ZY95-F1
#
_cell.length_a   1.000
_cell.length_b   1.000
_cell.length_c   1.000
_cell.angle_alpha   90.00
_cell.angle_beta   90.00
_cell.angle_gamma   90.00
#
_symmetry.space_group_name_H-M   'P 1'
#
loop_
_entity.id
_entity.type
_entity.pdbx_description
1 polymer ?
#
loop_
_entity_poly.entity_id
_entity_poly.type
_entity_poly.pdbx_seq_one_letter_code
_entity_poly.pdbx_strand_id
1 'polypeptide(L)'
;IPTAALPVGEWYHVAMTFDGAIGKVYMAGQLGAEAAFSFGSDPTAGMVFGASVRDGGNPFNGALDEIRIYDRLLSPFEIRYLAGQ
;
A
#
# COMPACT_ATOMS: atom_id res chain seq x y z
N ILE A 1 8.34 1.95 -8.96
CA ILE A 1 7.19 2.87 -8.84
C ILE A 1 6.95 3.41 -10.23
N PRO A 2 5.70 3.54 -10.72
CA PRO A 2 5.45 4.14 -12.03
C PRO A 2 6.29 5.39 -12.22
N THR A 3 6.97 5.48 -13.37
CA THR A 3 7.87 6.60 -13.70
C THR A 3 7.09 7.89 -13.96
N ALA A 4 5.77 7.82 -14.11
CA ALA A 4 4.85 8.95 -14.18
C ALA A 4 4.11 9.16 -12.84
N ALA A 5 3.90 10.43 -12.47
CA ALA A 5 3.10 10.79 -11.32
C ALA A 5 1.66 10.25 -11.46
N LEU A 6 1.04 9.87 -10.34
CA LEU A 6 -0.36 9.46 -10.34
C LEU A 6 -1.25 10.66 -10.69
N PRO A 7 -2.29 10.48 -11.52
CA PRO A 7 -3.24 11.54 -11.84
C PRO A 7 -3.97 11.98 -10.56
N VAL A 8 -4.09 13.29 -10.38
CA VAL A 8 -4.85 13.88 -9.26
C VAL A 8 -6.33 13.90 -9.63
N GLY A 9 -7.19 13.52 -8.69
CA GLY A 9 -8.65 13.53 -8.88
C GLY A 9 -9.21 12.25 -9.49
N GLU A 10 -8.40 11.21 -9.65
CA GLU A 10 -8.83 9.89 -10.10
C GLU A 10 -8.64 8.84 -9.02
N TRP A 11 -9.50 7.82 -9.01
CA TRP A 11 -9.36 6.67 -8.11
C TRP A 11 -8.25 5.75 -8.61
N TYR A 12 -7.40 5.30 -7.69
CA TYR A 12 -6.32 4.40 -8.00
C TYR A 12 -6.21 3.30 -6.94
N HIS A 13 -6.26 2.04 -7.37
CA HIS A 13 -6.02 0.92 -6.47
C HIS A 13 -4.53 0.81 -6.15
N VAL A 14 -4.19 0.80 -4.86
CA VAL A 14 -2.83 0.61 -4.35
C VAL A 14 -2.82 -0.53 -3.36
N ALA A 15 -1.87 -1.44 -3.49
CA ALA A 15 -1.68 -2.53 -2.53
C ALA A 15 -0.21 -2.71 -2.18
N MET A 16 0.04 -3.20 -0.97
CA MET A 16 1.36 -3.59 -0.52
C MET A 16 1.31 -5.01 0.05
N THR A 17 2.34 -5.79 -0.23
CA THR A 17 2.52 -7.11 0.38
C THR A 17 3.89 -7.21 1.01
N PHE A 18 4.00 -7.99 2.08
CA PHE A 18 5.27 -8.28 2.73
C PHE A 18 5.30 -9.74 3.16
N ASP A 19 6.36 -10.45 2.77
CA ASP A 19 6.54 -11.89 3.04
C ASP A 19 7.49 -12.18 4.21
N GLY A 20 7.95 -11.14 4.92
CA GLY A 20 8.96 -11.24 5.97
C GLY A 20 10.37 -10.83 5.52
N ALA A 21 10.61 -10.73 4.21
CA ALA A 21 11.91 -10.32 3.65
C ALA A 21 11.79 -9.28 2.53
N ILE A 22 10.77 -9.38 1.68
CA ILE A 22 10.56 -8.56 0.50
C ILE A 22 9.22 -7.84 0.63
N GLY A 23 9.28 -6.51 0.56
CA GLY A 23 8.11 -5.67 0.38
C GLY A 23 7.83 -5.46 -1.11
N LYS A 24 6.57 -5.57 -1.52
CA LYS A 24 6.11 -5.28 -2.89
C LYS A 24 5.02 -4.23 -2.86
N VAL A 25 5.06 -3.33 -3.84
CA VAL A 25 4.03 -2.30 -4.04
C VAL A 25 3.40 -2.51 -5.40
N TYR A 26 2.07 -2.52 -5.42
CA TYR A 26 1.26 -2.70 -6.61
C TYR A 26 0.43 -1.45 -6.89
N MET A 27 0.35 -1.09 -8.16
CA MET A 27 -0.32 0.09 -8.68
C MET A 27 -1.30 -0.37 -9.75
N ALA A 28 -2.61 -0.15 -9.53
CA ALA A 28 -3.68 -0.66 -10.39
C ALA A 28 -3.52 -2.16 -10.72
N GLY A 29 -3.26 -2.97 -9.70
CA GLY A 29 -3.11 -4.43 -9.84
C GLY A 29 -1.75 -4.90 -10.35
N GLN A 30 -0.90 -4.01 -10.87
CA GLN A 30 0.39 -4.35 -11.47
C GLN A 30 1.55 -4.13 -10.50
N LEU A 31 2.56 -5.01 -10.51
CA LEU A 31 3.76 -4.83 -9.68
C LEU A 31 4.52 -3.57 -10.11
N GLY A 32 4.62 -2.60 -9.22
CA GLY A 32 5.31 -1.34 -9.47
C GLY A 32 6.74 -1.32 -8.94
N ALA A 33 7.00 -1.96 -7.80
CA ALA A 33 8.33 -2.08 -7.20
C ALA A 33 8.36 -3.22 -6.18
N GLU A 34 9.56 -3.76 -5.96
CA GLU A 34 9.86 -4.64 -4.85
C GLU A 34 11.26 -4.35 -4.31
N ALA A 35 11.45 -4.55 -3.01
CA ALA A 35 12.74 -4.38 -2.35
C ALA A 35 12.83 -5.26 -1.11
N ALA A 36 14.06 -5.65 -0.76
CA ALA A 36 14.33 -6.20 0.56
C ALA A 36 13.97 -5.15 1.62
N PHE A 37 13.19 -5.54 2.60
CA PHE A 37 12.68 -4.65 3.64
C PHE A 37 12.66 -5.38 4.97
N SER A 38 13.01 -4.67 6.03
CA SER A 38 12.94 -5.18 7.40
C SER A 38 12.35 -4.10 8.28
N PHE A 39 11.41 -4.48 9.12
CA PHE A 39 10.88 -3.63 10.16
C PHE A 39 10.77 -4.41 11.46
N GLY A 40 10.94 -3.71 12.58
CA GLY A 40 10.64 -4.26 13.89
C GLY A 40 9.14 -4.41 14.08
N SER A 41 8.70 -5.50 14.69
CA SER A 41 7.31 -5.63 15.14
C SER A 41 7.11 -4.80 16.39
N ASP A 42 6.14 -3.88 16.35
CA ASP A 42 5.63 -3.18 17.52
C ASP A 42 4.11 -3.41 17.59
N PRO A 43 3.63 -4.31 18.46
CA PRO A 43 2.20 -4.59 18.58
C PRO A 43 1.41 -3.43 19.21
N THR A 44 2.09 -2.41 19.74
CA THR A 44 1.46 -1.22 20.33
C THR A 44 1.36 -0.05 19.35
N ALA A 45 1.94 -0.19 18.15
CA ALA A 45 1.92 0.86 17.15
C ALA A 45 0.48 1.16 16.71
N GLY A 46 0.09 2.42 16.84
CA GLY A 46 -1.19 2.91 16.32
C GLY A 46 -1.20 2.85 14.79
N MET A 47 -2.28 2.31 14.22
CA MET A 47 -2.49 2.29 12.78
C MET A 47 -3.31 3.52 12.37
N VAL A 48 -2.74 4.33 11.47
CA VAL A 48 -3.37 5.55 10.96
C VAL A 48 -3.40 5.49 9.43
N PHE A 49 -4.55 5.83 8.87
CA PHE A 49 -4.73 5.98 7.43
C PHE A 49 -4.84 7.46 7.09
N GLY A 50 -4.24 7.87 5.98
CA GLY A 50 -4.31 9.25 5.49
C GLY A 50 -3.47 10.25 6.29
N ALA A 51 -2.57 9.81 7.16
CA ALA A 51 -1.58 10.66 7.81
C ALA A 51 -0.38 9.84 8.31
N SER A 52 0.72 10.52 8.62
CA SER A 52 1.85 9.95 9.37
C SER A 52 1.69 10.24 10.87
N VAL A 53 1.93 9.24 11.71
CA VAL A 53 2.06 9.42 13.18
C VAL A 53 3.41 10.05 13.57
N ARG A 54 4.40 10.01 12.67
CA ARG A 54 5.74 10.60 12.86
C ARG A 54 5.84 11.94 12.12
N ASP A 55 6.72 12.81 12.62
CA ASP A 55 7.16 14.05 11.95
C ASP A 55 6.07 15.07 11.58
N GLY A 56 5.12 15.32 12.50
CA GLY A 56 4.22 16.48 12.37
C GLY A 56 3.01 16.29 11.46
N GLY A 57 2.69 15.05 11.07
CA GLY A 57 1.36 14.71 10.58
C GLY A 57 1.10 15.03 9.12
N ASN A 58 2.00 14.60 8.20
CA ASN A 58 1.83 14.69 6.75
C ASN A 58 0.45 14.14 6.31
N PRO A 59 -0.59 14.99 6.18
CA PRO A 59 -1.93 14.51 5.95
C PRO A 59 -2.12 14.28 4.46
N PHE A 60 -2.76 13.18 4.12
CA PHE A 60 -3.11 12.87 2.75
C PHE A 60 -4.23 13.79 2.29
N ASN A 61 -3.95 14.60 1.27
CA ASN A 61 -4.95 15.44 0.62
C ASN A 61 -5.64 14.64 -0.51
N GLY A 62 -6.63 13.84 -0.15
CA GLY A 62 -7.39 13.03 -1.08
C GLY A 62 -8.49 12.24 -0.38
N ALA A 63 -9.04 11.25 -1.08
CA ALA A 63 -10.02 10.32 -0.53
C ALA A 63 -9.42 8.91 -0.44
N LEU A 64 -9.81 8.18 0.59
CA LEU A 64 -9.51 6.76 0.76
C LEU A 64 -10.84 6.01 0.79
N ASP A 65 -10.88 4.85 0.16
CA ASP A 65 -12.04 3.99 0.17
C ASP A 65 -11.59 2.52 0.17
N GLU A 66 -12.46 1.63 0.65
CA GLU A 66 -12.30 0.19 0.54
C GLU A 66 -10.99 -0.37 1.15
N ILE A 67 -10.60 0.18 2.31
CA ILE A 67 -9.38 -0.18 3.04
C ILE A 67 -9.48 -1.61 3.57
N ARG A 68 -8.49 -2.46 3.25
CA ARG A 68 -8.41 -3.86 3.67
C ARG A 68 -7.02 -4.20 4.18
N ILE A 69 -6.95 -5.09 5.17
CA ILE A 69 -5.72 -5.64 5.73
C ILE A 69 -5.87 -7.16 5.79
N TYR A 70 -4.79 -7.87 5.48
CA TYR A 70 -4.75 -9.32 5.48
C TYR A 70 -3.61 -9.81 6.36
N ASP A 71 -3.87 -10.89 7.09
CA ASP A 71 -2.90 -11.62 7.91
C ASP A 71 -2.12 -12.68 7.11
N ARG A 72 -2.32 -12.70 5.80
CA ARG A 72 -1.67 -13.59 4.84
C ARG A 72 -1.14 -12.83 3.64
N LEU A 73 -0.18 -13.43 2.97
CA LEU A 73 0.31 -12.93 1.70
C LEU A 73 -0.76 -13.08 0.61
N LEU A 74 -1.07 -11.98 -0.09
CA LEU A 74 -1.90 -12.02 -1.28
C LEU A 74 -1.04 -12.30 -2.52
N SER A 75 -1.57 -13.14 -3.42
CA SER A 75 -0.97 -13.40 -4.72
C SER A 75 -1.19 -12.24 -5.70
N PRO A 76 -0.37 -12.13 -6.76
CA PRO A 76 -0.60 -11.14 -7.81
C PRO A 76 -1.99 -11.23 -8.47
N PHE A 77 -2.58 -12.43 -8.55
CA PHE A 77 -3.92 -12.61 -9.11
C PHE A 77 -5.01 -12.01 -8.20
N GLU A 78 -4.90 -12.22 -6.89
CA GLU A 78 -5.83 -11.63 -5.92
C GLU A 78 -5.74 -10.11 -5.91
N ILE A 79 -4.52 -9.57 -6.04
CA ILE A 79 -4.29 -8.12 -6.11
C ILE A 79 -4.91 -7.52 -7.39
N ARG A 80 -4.81 -8.21 -8.53
CA ARG A 80 -5.45 -7.78 -9.78
C ARG A 80 -6.97 -7.82 -9.68
N TYR A 81 -7.51 -8.89 -9.09
CA TYR A 81 -8.95 -9.01 -8.84
C TYR A 81 -9.46 -7.84 -7.97
N LEU A 82 -8.75 -7.51 -6.89
CA LEU A 82 -9.09 -6.35 -6.04
C LEU A 82 -8.96 -5.00 -6.77
N ALA A 83 -8.08 -4.91 -7.77
CA ALA A 83 -7.95 -3.75 -8.64
C ALA A 83 -9.05 -3.65 -9.72
N GLY A 84 -9.99 -4.60 -9.77
CA GLY A 84 -11.06 -4.63 -10.78
C GLY A 84 -10.60 -5.12 -12.15
N GLN A 85 -9.52 -5.91 -12.22
CA GLN A 85 -8.98 -6.53 -13.43
C GLN A 85 -9.23 -8.03 -13.45
#